data_AF-A0A6J4VIA9-F1
#
_entry.id   AF-A0A6J4VIA9-F1
#
_cell.length_a   1.000
_cell.length_b   1.000
_cell.length_c   1.000
_cell.angle_alpha   90.00
_cell.angle_beta   90.00
_cell.angle_gamma   90.00
#
_symmetry.space_group_name_H-M   'P 1'
#
loop_
_entity.id
_entity.type
_entity.pdbx_description
1 polymer ?
#
loop_
_entity_poly.entity_id
_entity_poly.type
_entity_poly.pdbx_seq_one_letter_code
_entity_poly.pdbx_strand_id
1 'polypeptide(L)'
;LFSQTTARQKYKNLQQDGRVALSIVDPANDYRYIEVRGTVVRVDPDPDLAFINSMAKKYLGQDTYPYHQPNDERVVMVVEPRRTTEMG
;
A
#
# COMPACT_ATOMS: atom_id res chain seq x y z
N LEU A 1 -5.61 0.71 -1.10
CA LEU A 1 -4.84 1.79 -0.43
C LEU A 1 -3.56 1.20 0.13
N PHE A 2 -2.45 1.93 0.09
CA PHE A 2 -1.23 1.54 0.81
C PHE A 2 -0.42 2.77 1.25
N SER A 3 0.33 2.65 2.35
CA SER A 3 1.16 3.74 2.87
C SER A 3 2.55 3.73 2.23
N GLN A 4 3.10 4.90 1.93
CA GLN A 4 4.51 5.13 1.58
C GLN A 4 5.06 6.36 2.30
N THR A 5 6.38 6.52 2.28
CA THR A 5 7.05 7.78 2.61
C THR A 5 7.57 8.45 1.35
N THR A 6 7.54 9.79 1.28
CA THR A 6 7.88 10.57 0.08
C THR A 6 9.35 10.42 -0.35
N ALA A 7 10.25 10.11 0.59
CA ALA A 7 11.67 9.96 0.31
C ALA A 7 12.03 8.69 -0.49
N ARG A 8 11.18 7.66 -0.49
CA ARG A 8 11.51 6.33 -1.07
C ARG A 8 11.45 6.30 -2.59
N GLN A 9 12.30 5.47 -3.20
CA GLN A 9 12.28 5.25 -4.65
C GLN A 9 10.92 4.75 -5.15
N LYS A 10 10.21 3.94 -4.36
CA LYS A 10 8.86 3.46 -4.70
C LYS A 10 7.89 4.63 -4.92
N TYR A 11 7.92 5.65 -4.08
CA TYR A 11 7.11 6.85 -4.25
C TYR A 11 7.50 7.60 -5.54
N LYS A 12 8.79 7.84 -5.76
CA LYS A 12 9.30 8.51 -6.97
C LYS A 12 8.88 7.80 -8.26
N ASN A 13 8.96 6.47 -8.29
CA ASN A 13 8.52 5.65 -9.42
C ASN A 13 7.03 5.85 -9.70
N LEU A 14 6.18 5.85 -8.66
CA LEU A 14 4.73 6.01 -8.80
C LEU A 14 4.31 7.42 -9.23
N GLN A 15 5.11 8.44 -8.88
CA GLN A 15 4.90 9.80 -9.38
C GLN A 15 5.26 9.94 -10.87
N GLN A 16 6.23 9.17 -11.35
CA GLN A 16 6.58 9.15 -12.77
C GLN A 16 5.61 8.29 -13.60
N ASP A 17 5.24 7.12 -13.07
CA ASP A 17 4.30 6.19 -13.69
C ASP A 17 3.45 5.52 -12.61
N GLY A 18 2.18 5.92 -12.53
CA GLY A 18 1.24 5.44 -11.53
C GLY A 18 0.75 4.01 -11.74
N ARG A 19 1.16 3.31 -12.81
CA ARG A 19 0.72 1.94 -13.06
C ARG A 19 1.32 0.98 -12.05
N VAL A 20 0.47 0.15 -11.45
CA VAL A 20 0.85 -0.82 -10.42
C VAL A 20 0.25 -2.20 -10.66
N ALA A 21 0.92 -3.21 -10.14
CA ALA A 21 0.39 -4.55 -9.98
C ALA A 21 0.55 -4.99 -8.52
N LEU A 22 -0.50 -5.60 -7.97
CA LEU A 22 -0.48 -6.25 -6.66
C LEU A 22 -0.66 -7.75 -6.89
N SER A 23 0.08 -8.57 -6.14
CA SER A 23 -0.05 -10.02 -6.12
C SER A 23 -0.31 -10.45 -4.68
N ILE A 24 -1.37 -11.23 -4.47
CA ILE A 24 -1.82 -11.71 -3.17
C ILE A 24 -2.06 -13.20 -3.31
N VAL A 25 -1.37 -14.00 -2.50
CA VAL A 25 -1.46 -15.46 -2.47
C VAL A 25 -2.03 -15.88 -1.12
N ASP A 26 -2.90 -16.89 -1.12
CA ASP A 26 -3.39 -17.50 0.11
C ASP A 26 -2.26 -18.30 0.81
N PRO A 27 -1.88 -17.96 2.06
CA PRO A 27 -0.82 -18.66 2.76
C PRO A 27 -1.15 -20.13 3.09
N ALA A 28 -2.41 -20.56 2.98
CA ALA A 28 -2.82 -21.95 3.19
C ALA A 28 -2.89 -22.76 1.88
N ASN A 29 -2.92 -22.10 0.72
CA ASN A 29 -3.03 -22.75 -0.59
C ASN A 29 -2.41 -21.86 -1.68
N ASP A 30 -1.18 -22.19 -2.07
CA ASP A 30 -0.42 -21.40 -3.06
C ASP A 30 -1.05 -21.37 -4.47
N TYR A 31 -1.99 -22.26 -4.77
CA TYR A 31 -2.76 -22.22 -6.02
C TYR A 31 -3.93 -21.23 -5.98
N ARG A 32 -4.28 -20.72 -4.80
CA ARG A 32 -5.33 -19.72 -4.63
C ARG A 32 -4.73 -18.32 -4.55
N TYR A 33 -4.90 -17.52 -5.59
CA TYR A 33 -4.31 -16.20 -5.70
C TYR A 33 -5.21 -15.19 -6.41
N ILE A 34 -4.90 -13.91 -6.19
CA ILE A 34 -5.42 -12.80 -6.98
C ILE A 34 -4.28 -11.84 -7.34
N GLU A 35 -4.26 -11.44 -8.60
CA GLU A 35 -3.45 -10.36 -9.14
C GLU A 35 -4.36 -9.18 -9.48
N VAL A 36 -3.95 -7.98 -9.10
CA VAL A 36 -4.69 -6.75 -9.37
C VAL A 36 -3.77 -5.77 -10.10
N ARG A 37 -4.11 -5.43 -11.34
CA ARG A 37 -3.47 -4.34 -12.09
C ARG A 37 -4.32 -3.09 -11.96
N GLY A 38 -3.69 -1.96 -11.70
CA GLY A 38 -4.38 -0.69 -11.47
C GLY A 38 -3.50 0.52 -11.74
N THR A 39 -4.01 1.69 -11.37
CA THR A 39 -3.28 2.95 -11.46
C THR A 39 -3.48 3.75 -10.17
N VAL A 40 -2.43 4.38 -9.67
CA VAL A 40 -2.53 5.35 -8.59
C VAL A 40 -3.26 6.58 -9.13
N VAL A 41 -4.46 6.82 -8.62
CA VAL A 41 -5.33 7.94 -9.05
C VAL A 41 -5.31 9.11 -8.08
N ARG A 42 -4.83 8.87 -6.85
CA ARG A 42 -4.70 9.91 -5.82
C ARG A 42 -3.61 9.56 -4.83
N VAL A 43 -2.95 10.60 -4.31
CA VAL A 43 -1.94 10.53 -3.26
C VAL A 43 -2.38 11.47 -2.15
N ASP A 44 -2.86 10.91 -1.05
CA ASP A 44 -3.42 11.67 0.07
C ASP A 44 -2.36 11.82 1.18
N PRO A 45 -2.05 13.03 1.68
CA PRO A 45 -1.18 13.19 2.84
C PRO A 45 -1.73 12.48 4.09
N ASP A 46 -0.84 11.90 4.91
CA ASP A 46 -1.19 11.24 6.18
C ASP A 46 -0.36 11.81 7.35
N PRO A 47 -0.47 13.13 7.65
CA PRO A 47 0.37 13.79 8.66
C PRO A 47 0.09 13.28 10.08
N ASP A 48 -1.14 12.86 10.35
CA ASP A 48 -1.58 12.34 11.66
C ASP A 48 -1.31 10.83 11.80
N LEU A 49 -0.69 10.20 10.79
CA LEU A 49 -0.37 8.78 10.74
C LEU A 49 -1.60 7.87 10.87
N ALA A 50 -2.79 8.40 10.62
CA ALA A 50 -4.06 7.71 10.87
C ALA A 50 -4.14 6.41 10.06
N PHE A 51 -3.77 6.46 8.78
CA PHE A 51 -3.83 5.28 7.93
C PHE A 51 -2.78 4.24 8.33
N ILE A 52 -1.52 4.64 8.53
CA ILE A 52 -0.48 3.67 8.92
C ILE A 52 -0.74 3.06 10.30
N ASN A 53 -1.28 3.82 11.25
CA ASN A 53 -1.67 3.31 12.57
C ASN A 53 -2.81 2.28 12.45
N SER A 54 -3.78 2.51 11.57
CA SER A 54 -4.82 1.51 11.29
C SER A 54 -4.25 0.20 10.71
N MET A 55 -3.20 0.29 9.88
CA MET A 55 -2.50 -0.89 9.36
C MET A 55 -1.66 -1.58 10.43
N ALA A 56 -1.01 -0.82 11.32
CA ALA A 56 -0.30 -1.36 12.48
C ALA A 56 -1.25 -2.15 13.39
N LYS A 57 -2.45 -1.63 13.65
CA LYS A 57 -3.45 -2.32 14.44
C LYS A 57 -3.90 -3.62 13.78
N LYS A 58 -4.17 -3.56 12.48
CA LYS A 58 -4.64 -4.70 11.69
C LYS A 58 -3.62 -5.84 11.61
N TYR A 59 -2.35 -5.52 11.37
CA TYR A 59 -1.35 -6.54 11.03
C TYR A 59 -0.30 -6.81 12.12
N LEU A 60 -0.11 -5.89 13.06
CA LEU A 60 0.86 -6.02 14.16
C LEU A 60 0.18 -6.05 15.54
N GLY A 61 -1.11 -5.75 15.63
CA GLY A 61 -1.84 -5.63 16.89
C GLY A 61 -1.51 -4.38 17.72
N GLN A 62 -0.75 -3.43 17.15
CA GLN A 62 -0.28 -2.21 17.85
C GLN A 62 -1.12 -0.99 17.45
N ASP A 63 -1.46 -0.12 18.39
CA ASP A 63 -2.27 1.08 18.11
C ASP A 63 -1.50 2.14 17.31
N THR A 64 -0.18 2.18 17.46
CA THR A 64 0.72 3.11 16.77
C THR A 64 1.74 2.34 15.96
N TYR A 65 2.05 2.81 14.75
CA TYR A 65 3.07 2.19 13.91
C TYR A 65 4.48 2.40 14.49
N PRO A 66 5.22 1.33 14.85
CA PRO A 66 6.43 1.45 15.65
C PRO A 66 7.67 1.91 14.84
N TYR A 67 7.61 1.88 13.51
CA TYR A 67 8.78 2.14 12.65
C TYR A 67 8.74 3.50 11.95
N HIS A 68 7.85 4.41 12.37
CA HIS A 68 7.83 5.77 11.85
C HIS A 68 9.02 6.58 12.39
N GLN A 69 9.69 7.33 11.50
CA GLN A 69 10.80 8.20 11.86
C GLN A 69 10.36 9.67 11.88
N PRO A 70 10.96 10.55 12.71
CA PRO A 70 10.56 11.96 12.81
C PRO A 70 10.55 12.73 11.48
N ASN A 71 11.37 12.34 10.51
CA ASN A 71 11.48 13.01 9.20
C ASN A 71 10.70 12.28 8.09
N ASP A 72 9.91 11.26 8.42
CA ASP A 72 9.05 10.59 7.44
C ASP A 72 7.84 11.47 7.11
N GLU A 73 7.72 11.90 5.87
CA GLU A 73 6.43 12.40 5.35
C GLU A 73 5.64 11.22 4.79
N ARG A 74 4.50 10.89 5.42
CA ARG A 74 3.66 9.77 4.99
C ARG A 74 2.54 10.20 4.06
N VAL A 75 2.27 9.34 3.10
CA VAL A 75 1.16 9.46 2.15
C VAL A 75 0.42 8.13 2.01
N VAL A 76 -0.85 8.20 1.66
CA VAL A 76 -1.70 7.08 1.27
C VAL A 76 -1.85 7.09 -0.26
N MET A 77 -1.40 6.01 -0.88
CA MET A 77 -1.57 5.79 -2.31
C MET A 77 -2.93 5.15 -2.57
N VAL A 78 -3.77 5.82 -3.35
CA VAL A 78 -5.10 5.35 -3.76
C VAL A 78 -5.01 4.72 -5.14
N VAL A 79 -5.25 3.41 -5.22
CA VAL A 79 -5.19 2.64 -6.45
C VAL A 79 -6.60 2.38 -6.95
N GLU A 80 -6.88 2.75 -8.19
CA GLU A 80 -8.05 2.32 -8.93
C GLU A 80 -7.74 1.00 -9.65
N PRO A 81 -8.42 -0.12 -9.32
CA PRO A 81 -8.26 -1.38 -10.03
C PRO A 81 -8.74 -1.26 -11.48
N ARG A 82 -7.98 -1.83 -12.42
CA ARG A 82 -8.31 -1.85 -13.86
C ARG A 82 -8.51 -3.24 -14.42
N ARG A 83 -7.83 -4.24 -13.85
CA ARG A 83 -7.96 -5.65 -14.23
C ARG A 83 -7.59 -6.54 -13.05
N THR A 84 -8.34 -7.62 -12.89
CA THR A 84 -7.99 -8.73 -12.00
C THR A 84 -7.69 -9.99 -12.81
N THR A 85 -6.81 -10.82 -12.28
CA THR A 85 -6.59 -12.21 -12.70
C THR A 85 -6.56 -13.04 -11.43
N GLU A 86 -7.25 -14.17 -11.38
CA GLU A 86 -7.33 -15.00 -10.17
C GLU A 86 -7.36 -16.48 -10.55
N MET A 87 -7.00 -17.32 -9.59
CA MET A 87 -7.05 -18.77 -9.69
C MET A 87 -7.38 -19.33 -8.30
N GLY A 88 -8.17 -20.40 -8.25
CA GLY A 88 -8.48 -21.16 -7.04
C GLY A 88 -9.79 -20.81 -6.35
#